data_AF-I4GRY4-F1
#
_entry.id   AF-I4GRY4-F1
#
_cell.length_a   1.000
_cell.length_b   1.000
_cell.length_c   1.000
_cell.angle_alpha   90.00
_cell.angle_beta   90.00
_cell.angle_gamma   90.00
#
_symmetry.space_group_name_H-M   'P 1'
#
loop_
_entity.id
_entity.type
_entity.pdbx_description
1 polymer ?
#
loop_
_entity_poly.entity_id
_entity_poly.type
_entity_poly.pdbx_seq_one_letter_code
_entity_poly.pdbx_strand_id
1 'polypeptide(L)'
;MEKRLVKIGEAAKILGTTPDTLRKWEVTGEVMPARKTQGGTRYYDVNQLLNLENGDSPTVGYARVSSHDQKADLDRQQAMLEAYCAAREHLIYASE
;
A
#
# COMPACT_ATOMS: atom_id res chain seq x y z
N MET A 1 6.23 18.19 9.11
CA MET A 1 5.09 18.56 8.24
C MET A 1 3.86 18.76 9.12
N GLU A 2 2.97 19.67 8.74
CA GLU A 2 1.68 19.83 9.43
C GLU A 2 0.81 18.58 9.19
N LYS A 3 0.16 18.07 10.25
CA LYS A 3 -0.66 16.86 10.18
C LYS A 3 -2.03 17.17 9.59
N ARG A 4 -2.27 16.75 8.35
CA ARG A 4 -3.59 16.83 7.72
C ARG A 4 -4.45 15.66 8.19
N LEU A 5 -5.41 15.94 9.06
CA LEU A 5 -6.35 14.94 9.57
C LEU A 5 -7.66 14.90 8.76
N VAL A 6 -8.01 13.73 8.24
CA VAL A 6 -9.21 13.53 7.41
C VAL A 6 -10.16 12.49 8.02
N LYS A 7 -11.46 12.63 7.74
CA LYS A 7 -12.47 11.65 8.19
C LYS A 7 -12.41 10.38 7.35
N ILE A 8 -12.98 9.29 7.87
CA ILE A 8 -12.95 7.96 7.23
C ILE A 8 -13.41 7.94 5.76
N GLY A 9 -14.37 8.78 5.38
CA GLY A 9 -14.86 8.85 3.99
C GLY A 9 -13.82 9.41 3.02
N GLU A 10 -13.04 10.40 3.45
CA GLU A 10 -11.96 10.98 2.65
C GLU A 10 -10.72 10.09 2.69
N ALA A 11 -10.38 9.53 3.85
CA ALA A 11 -9.33 8.52 3.98
C ALA A 11 -9.54 7.34 3.01
N ALA A 12 -10.78 6.83 2.92
CA ALA A 12 -11.11 5.74 2.02
C ALA A 12 -10.89 6.13 0.55
N LYS A 13 -11.28 7.35 0.16
CA LYS A 13 -11.04 7.87 -1.20
C LYS A 13 -9.56 8.00 -1.53
N ILE A 14 -8.75 8.49 -0.58
CA ILE A 14 -7.29 8.60 -0.74
C ILE A 14 -6.66 7.23 -1.01
N LEU A 15 -7.11 6.19 -0.29
CA LEU A 15 -6.62 4.82 -0.44
C LEU A 15 -7.32 4.01 -1.55
N GLY A 16 -8.25 4.62 -2.31
CA GLY A 16 -8.99 3.92 -3.36
C GLY A 16 -9.89 2.78 -2.85
N THR A 17 -10.35 2.85 -1.60
CA THR A 17 -11.12 1.81 -0.92
C THR A 17 -12.43 2.34 -0.36
N THR A 18 -13.14 1.53 0.44
CA THR A 18 -14.38 1.93 1.11
C THR A 18 -14.18 2.20 2.61
N PRO A 19 -15.04 3.00 3.25
CA PRO A 19 -15.02 3.16 4.71
C PRO A 19 -15.20 1.84 5.48
N ASP A 20 -15.91 0.86 4.91
CA ASP A 20 -16.06 -0.46 5.53
C ASP A 20 -14.72 -1.23 5.55
N THR A 21 -13.99 -1.20 4.43
CA THR A 21 -12.65 -1.78 4.34
C THR A 21 -11.71 -1.17 5.39
N LEU A 22 -11.73 0.16 5.57
CA LEU A 22 -10.93 0.81 6.62
C LEU A 22 -11.30 0.34 8.03
N ARG A 23 -12.57 0.06 8.31
CA ARG A 23 -12.97 -0.50 9.61
C ARG A 23 -12.46 -1.93 9.79
N LYS A 24 -12.44 -2.73 8.72
CA LYS A 24 -11.86 -4.08 8.74
C LYS A 24 -10.34 -4.02 8.98
N TRP A 25 -9.64 -3.13 8.29
CA TRP A 25 -8.20 -2.90 8.49
C TRP A 25 -7.87 -2.37 9.89
N GLU A 26 -8.74 -1.59 10.51
CA GLU A 26 -8.60 -1.20 11.91
C GLU A 26 -8.73 -2.40 12.87
N VAL A 27 -9.58 -3.38 12.54
CA VAL A 27 -9.73 -4.61 13.34
C VAL A 27 -8.50 -5.52 13.19
N THR A 28 -7.93 -5.61 11.98
CA THR A 28 -6.69 -6.38 11.73
C THR A 28 -5.42 -5.67 12.18
N GLY A 29 -5.50 -4.35 12.45
CA GLY A 29 -4.37 -3.52 12.87
C GLY A 29 -3.52 -2.98 11.71
N GLU A 30 -3.93 -3.22 10.46
CA GLU A 30 -3.23 -2.75 9.25
C GLU A 30 -3.27 -1.21 9.12
N VAL A 31 -4.42 -0.59 9.45
CA VAL A 31 -4.59 0.86 9.40
C VAL A 31 -5.32 1.33 10.65
N MET A 32 -4.64 2.18 11.43
CA MET A 32 -5.20 2.75 12.65
C MET A 32 -5.52 4.23 12.48
N PRO A 33 -6.65 4.73 13.02
CA PRO A 33 -6.91 6.16 13.04
C PRO A 33 -5.93 6.86 14.00
N ALA A 34 -5.43 8.02 13.58
CA ALA A 34 -4.57 8.86 14.41
C ALA A 34 -5.29 9.34 15.70
N ARG A 35 -6.60 9.53 15.64
CA ARG A 35 -7.44 9.76 16.83
C ARG A 35 -8.89 9.35 16.62
N LYS A 36 -9.59 9.13 17.73
CA LYS A 36 -11.05 8.96 17.80
C LYS A 36 -11.65 10.01 18.72
N THR A 37 -12.79 10.59 18.35
CA THR A 37 -13.58 11.43 19.26
C THR A 37 -14.36 10.56 20.24
N GLN A 38 -14.87 11.14 21.32
CA GLN A 38 -15.75 10.45 22.27
C GLN A 38 -17.00 9.85 21.58
N GLY A 39 -17.52 10.54 20.55
CA GLY A 39 -18.62 10.04 19.71
C GLY A 39 -18.20 9.02 18.63
N GLY A 40 -16.98 8.50 18.67
CA GLY A 40 -16.51 7.42 17.77
C GLY A 40 -16.10 7.88 16.36
N THR A 41 -15.98 9.18 16.11
CA THR A 41 -15.52 9.67 14.80
C THR A 41 -14.02 9.47 14.66
N ARG A 42 -13.62 8.77 13.60
CA ARG A 42 -12.22 8.46 13.27
C ARG A 42 -11.60 9.56 12.40
N TYR A 43 -10.38 9.94 12.75
CA TYR A 43 -9.54 10.85 11.97
C TYR A 43 -8.22 10.17 11.64
N TYR A 44 -7.81 10.26 10.37
CA TYR A 44 -6.60 9.64 9.84
C TYR A 44 -5.62 10.73 9.41
N ASP A 45 -4.33 10.50 9.65
CA ASP A 45 -3.27 11.36 9.16
C ASP A 45 -2.92 10.97 7.72
N VAL A 46 -3.04 11.90 6.78
CA VAL A 46 -2.78 11.65 5.36
C VAL A 46 -1.34 11.20 5.11
N ASN A 47 -0.36 11.74 5.84
CA ASN A 47 1.04 11.37 5.62
C ASN A 47 1.30 9.92 6.07
N GLN A 48 0.65 9.50 7.17
CA GLN A 48 0.71 8.13 7.65
C GLN A 48 0.00 7.17 6.67
N LEU A 49 -1.17 7.55 6.15
CA LEU A 49 -1.91 6.71 5.19
C LEU A 49 -1.13 6.44 3.90
N LEU A 50 -0.38 7.43 3.43
CA LEU A 50 0.43 7.35 2.21
C LEU A 50 1.86 6.90 2.48
N ASN A 51 2.17 6.51 3.72
CA ASN A 51 3.50 6.14 4.21
C ASN A 51 4.60 7.15 3.85
N LEU A 52 4.27 8.43 3.75
CA LEU A 52 5.19 9.50 3.34
C LEU A 52 6.19 9.89 4.43
N GLU A 53 5.94 9.45 5.67
CA GLU A 53 6.85 9.70 6.81
C GLU A 53 7.94 8.63 6.92
N ASN A 54 7.72 7.43 6.37
CA ASN A 54 8.67 6.32 6.43
C ASN A 54 9.36 6.15 5.07
N GLY A 55 10.59 6.62 4.98
CA GLY A 55 11.46 6.46 3.79
C GLY A 55 11.85 5.01 3.50
N ASP A 56 11.60 4.09 4.42
CA ASP A 56 11.94 2.66 4.32
C ASP A 56 10.82 1.78 3.74
N SER A 57 9.87 2.38 3.01
CA SER A 57 8.84 1.59 2.31
C SER A 57 9.50 0.67 1.28
N PRO A 58 9.34 -0.67 1.36
CA PRO A 58 9.93 -1.56 0.38
C PRO A 58 9.31 -1.29 -0.99
N THR A 59 10.15 -1.29 -2.03
CA THR A 59 9.67 -1.26 -3.41
C THR A 59 9.28 -2.68 -3.82
N VAL A 60 8.03 -2.90 -4.20
CA VAL A 60 7.55 -4.22 -4.64
C VAL A 60 7.48 -4.25 -6.16
N GLY A 61 8.25 -5.16 -6.78
CA GLY A 61 8.12 -5.50 -8.19
C GLY A 61 6.97 -6.49 -8.41
N TYR A 62 6.13 -6.24 -9.42
CA TYR A 62 5.01 -7.12 -9.76
C TYR A 62 4.91 -7.32 -11.26
N ALA A 63 4.86 -8.59 -11.70
CA ALA A 63 4.64 -8.98 -13.09
C ALA A 63 3.47 -9.96 -13.18
N ARG A 64 2.69 -9.87 -14.28
CA ARG A 64 1.60 -10.81 -14.57
C ARG A 64 1.37 -10.91 -16.08
N VAL A 65 0.86 -12.06 -16.52
CA VAL A 65 0.39 -12.28 -17.89
C VAL A 65 -1.07 -12.70 -17.92
N SER A 66 -1.76 -12.44 -19.03
CA SER A 66 -3.20 -12.70 -19.18
C SER A 66 -3.53 -14.13 -19.62
N SER A 67 -2.59 -14.83 -20.25
CA SER A 67 -2.73 -16.22 -20.67
C SER A 67 -1.50 -17.02 -20.28
N HIS A 68 -1.69 -18.32 -20.04
CA HIS A 68 -0.61 -19.26 -19.73
C HIS A 68 0.41 -19.36 -20.86
N ASP A 69 0.00 -19.19 -22.12
CA ASP A 69 0.87 -19.25 -23.29
C ASP A 69 1.95 -18.14 -23.29
N GLN A 70 1.76 -17.10 -22.47
CA GLN A 70 2.70 -15.98 -22.32
C GLN A 70 3.70 -16.21 -21.18
N LYS A 71 3.82 -17.42 -20.62
CA LYS A 71 4.71 -17.70 -19.49
C LYS A 71 6.17 -17.31 -19.75
N ALA A 72 6.68 -17.56 -20.94
CA ALA A 72 8.04 -17.15 -21.31
C ALA A 72 8.24 -15.62 -21.27
N ASP A 73 7.17 -14.84 -21.42
CA ASP A 73 7.22 -13.39 -21.24
C ASP A 73 7.19 -12.98 -19.77
N LEU A 74 6.42 -13.70 -18.94
CA LEU A 74 6.41 -13.51 -17.49
C LEU A 74 7.81 -13.69 -16.90
N ASP A 75 8.52 -14.76 -17.30
CA ASP A 75 9.88 -15.04 -16.83
C ASP A 75 10.86 -13.90 -17.18
N ARG A 76 10.71 -13.31 -18.38
CA ARG A 76 11.51 -12.15 -18.81
C ARG A 76 11.15 -10.88 -18.02
N GLN A 77 9.86 -10.63 -17.79
CA GLN A 77 9.41 -9.48 -17.00
C GLN A 77 9.93 -9.57 -15.56
N GLN A 78 9.89 -10.77 -14.96
CA GLN A 78 10.44 -11.01 -13.63
C GLN A 78 11.95 -10.74 -13.60
N ALA A 79 12.74 -11.32 -14.50
CA ALA A 79 14.18 -11.11 -14.53
C ALA A 79 14.57 -9.63 -14.71
N MET A 80 13.79 -8.88 -15.49
CA MET A 80 14.00 -7.44 -15.66
C MET A 80 13.71 -6.66 -14.38
N LEU A 81 12.58 -6.94 -13.71
CA LEU A 81 12.23 -6.31 -12.43
C LEU A 81 13.27 -6.62 -11.36
N GLU A 82 13.77 -7.85 -11.33
CA GLU A 82 14.84 -8.28 -10.42
C GLU A 82 16.12 -7.47 -10.63
N ALA A 83 16.59 -7.38 -11.87
CA ALA A 83 17.78 -6.59 -12.20
C ALA A 83 17.61 -5.11 -11.85
N TYR A 84 16.43 -4.54 -12.11
CA TYR A 84 16.14 -3.13 -11.83
C TYR A 84 16.11 -2.84 -10.32
N CYS A 85 15.44 -3.67 -9.52
CA CYS A 85 15.37 -3.51 -8.07
C CYS A 85 16.73 -3.75 -7.42
N ALA A 86 17.50 -4.74 -7.87
CA ALA A 86 18.86 -4.99 -7.39
C ALA A 86 19.81 -3.81 -7.67
N ALA A 87 19.70 -3.19 -8.85
CA ALA A 87 20.51 -2.03 -9.23
C ALA A 87 20.18 -0.76 -8.42
N ARG A 88 19.03 -0.72 -7.74
CA ARG A 88 18.55 0.43 -6.96
C ARG A 88 18.56 0.20 -5.44
N GLU A 89 19.18 -0.88 -4.97
CA GLU A 89 19.24 -1.28 -3.54
C GLU A 89 17.85 -1.50 -2.90
N HIS A 90 16.91 -2.12 -3.63
CA HIS A 90 15.56 -2.40 -3.12
C HIS A 90 15.31 -3.91 -2.91
N LEU A 91 14.63 -4.26 -1.81
CA LEU A 91 14.24 -5.65 -1.46
C LEU A 91 13.16 -6.19 -2.41
N ILE A 92 13.27 -7.46 -2.82
CA ILE A 92 12.33 -8.14 -3.73
C ILE A 92 11.67 -9.31 -3.01
N TYR A 93 10.35 -9.42 -3.10
CA TYR A 93 9.58 -10.60 -2.69
C TYR A 93 8.90 -11.21 -3.92
N ALA A 94 9.06 -12.51 -4.14
CA ALA A 94 8.34 -13.29 -5.14
C ALA A 94 7.47 -14.34 -4.45
N SER A 95 6.24 -14.55 -4.93
CA SER A 95 5.35 -15.64 -4.50
C SER A 95 4.87 -16.43 -5.71
N GLU A 96 4.79 -17.75 -5.58
CA GLU A 96 4.26 -18.70 -6.59
C GLU A 96 2.75 -18.55 -6.83
#